data_AF-A0A3M1A9M0-F1
#
_entry.id   AF-A0A3M1A9M0-F1
#
_cell.length_a   1.000
_cell.length_b   1.000
_cell.length_c   1.000
_cell.angle_alpha   90.00
_cell.angle_beta   90.00
_cell.angle_gamma   90.00
#
_symmetry.space_group_name_H-M   'P 1'
#
loop_
_entity.id
_entity.type
_entity.pdbx_description
1 polymer ?
#
loop_
_entity_poly.entity_id
_entity_poly.type
_entity_poly.pdbx_seq_one_letter_code
_entity_poly.pdbx_strand_id
1 'polypeptide(L)'
;MGNIQEIFTEEAIRPSRLVQQMEKLCEEDRQWLLTHQNQFVPVNCPACGKNKFHEVFIKLNVRFVECYHCKTVYANPRPSPGLLKQHYLNSKSYKFWCEHIYPQSEPVRREKIFKKRVDFIIEQCKRFKVNPDTILEIGSGFGTFCLETQTRNFFKH
;
A
#
# COMPACT_ATOMS: atom_id res chain seq x y z
N MET A 1 -4.95 23.62 -31.96
CA MET A 1 -4.41 22.26 -31.82
C MET A 1 -4.80 21.77 -30.44
N GLY A 2 -5.84 20.93 -30.36
CA GLY A 2 -6.34 20.43 -29.09
C GLY A 2 -5.26 19.59 -28.41
N ASN A 3 -4.93 19.94 -27.17
CA ASN A 3 -4.03 19.17 -26.33
C ASN A 3 -4.65 17.77 -26.17
N ILE A 4 -4.07 16.76 -26.82
CA ILE A 4 -4.40 15.36 -26.54
C ILE A 4 -3.94 15.16 -25.10
N GLN A 5 -4.88 15.16 -24.17
CA GLN A 5 -4.59 14.90 -22.77
C GLN A 5 -4.05 13.48 -22.69
N GLU A 6 -2.74 13.38 -22.47
CA GLU A 6 -2.02 12.11 -22.40
C GLU A 6 -2.74 11.16 -21.44
N ILE A 7 -3.19 10.02 -21.96
CA ILE A 7 -3.98 9.04 -21.22
C ILE A 7 -3.09 8.51 -20.09
N PHE A 8 -3.57 8.65 -18.86
CA PHE A 8 -2.88 8.13 -17.69
C PHE A 8 -3.11 6.61 -17.59
N THR A 9 -2.06 5.82 -17.84
CA THR A 9 -2.11 4.35 -17.88
C THR A 9 -1.33 3.72 -16.72
N GLU A 10 -1.58 2.44 -16.44
CA GLU A 10 -0.79 1.70 -15.44
C GLU A 10 0.69 1.58 -15.85
N GLU A 11 0.99 1.37 -17.14
CA GLU A 11 2.36 1.31 -17.65
C GLU A 11 3.19 2.54 -17.28
N ALA A 12 2.56 3.72 -17.24
CA ALA A 12 3.22 4.99 -16.90
C ALA A 12 3.70 5.05 -15.44
N ILE A 13 3.17 4.21 -14.55
CA ILE A 13 3.53 4.16 -13.12
C ILE A 13 4.03 2.79 -12.65
N ARG A 14 3.89 1.77 -13.48
CA ARG A 14 4.30 0.38 -13.28
C ARG A 14 4.69 -0.23 -14.63
N PRO A 15 5.90 0.06 -15.12
CA PRO A 15 6.35 -0.47 -16.41
C PRO A 15 6.36 -2.00 -16.42
N SER A 16 5.65 -2.61 -17.37
CA SER A 16 5.45 -4.07 -17.49
C SER A 16 6.75 -4.88 -17.38
N ARG A 17 7.83 -4.40 -18.01
CA ARG A 17 9.17 -5.03 -17.95
C ARG A 17 9.70 -5.18 -16.51
N LEU A 18 9.44 -4.20 -15.66
CA LEU A 18 9.88 -4.22 -14.26
C LEU A 18 8.91 -5.00 -13.38
N VAL A 19 7.62 -4.99 -13.73
CA VAL A 19 6.60 -5.76 -13.03
C VAL A 19 6.89 -7.25 -13.10
N GLN A 20 7.27 -7.79 -14.27
CA GLN A 20 7.63 -9.21 -14.40
C GLN A 20 8.80 -9.60 -13.48
N GLN A 21 9.81 -8.75 -13.37
CA GLN A 21 10.93 -8.99 -12.45
C GLN A 21 10.48 -8.89 -10.99
N MET A 22 9.64 -7.91 -10.65
CA MET A 22 9.07 -7.76 -9.32
C MET A 22 8.22 -8.97 -8.93
N GLU A 23 7.41 -9.54 -9.84
CA GLU A 23 6.60 -10.72 -9.59
C GLU A 23 7.45 -11.93 -9.20
N LYS A 24 8.58 -12.15 -9.87
CA LYS A 24 9.54 -13.19 -9.48
C LYS A 24 10.10 -12.96 -8.07
N LEU A 25 10.45 -11.72 -7.73
CA LEU A 25 10.97 -11.39 -6.39
C LEU A 25 9.89 -11.50 -5.31
N CYS A 26 8.64 -11.14 -5.61
CA CYS A 26 7.49 -11.35 -4.73
C CYS A 26 7.29 -12.84 -4.45
N GLU A 27 7.46 -13.69 -5.48
CA GLU A 27 7.39 -15.12 -5.33
C GLU A 27 8.50 -15.67 -4.43
N GLU A 28 9.75 -15.21 -4.59
CA GLU A 28 10.85 -15.59 -3.69
C GLU A 28 10.57 -15.18 -2.24
N ASP A 29 10.11 -13.93 -2.03
CA ASP A 29 9.75 -13.44 -0.69
C ASP A 29 8.60 -14.25 -0.07
N ARG A 30 7.62 -14.64 -0.88
CA ARG A 30 6.50 -15.48 -0.45
C ARG A 30 6.95 -16.88 -0.07
N GLN A 31 7.79 -17.51 -0.89
CA GLN A 31 8.33 -18.84 -0.59
C GLN A 31 9.12 -18.82 0.73
N TRP A 32 9.92 -17.77 0.94
CA TRP A 32 10.60 -17.57 2.22
C TRP A 32 9.63 -17.43 3.39
N LEU A 33 8.52 -16.70 3.25
CA LEU A 33 7.50 -16.64 4.31
C LEU A 33 6.87 -18.01 4.60
N LEU A 34 6.63 -18.81 3.56
CA LEU A 34 6.02 -20.13 3.69
C LEU A 34 6.96 -21.17 4.33
N THR A 35 8.27 -21.06 4.15
CA THR A 35 9.21 -21.92 4.91
C THR A 35 9.21 -21.63 6.41
N HIS A 36 8.66 -20.48 6.83
CA HIS A 36 8.50 -20.06 8.23
C HIS A 36 7.03 -20.08 8.69
N GLN A 37 6.17 -20.88 8.02
CA GLN A 37 4.75 -20.94 8.32
C GLN A 37 4.46 -21.44 9.75
N ASN A 38 5.40 -22.15 10.37
CA ASN A 38 5.34 -22.55 11.78
C ASN A 38 5.35 -21.36 12.76
N GLN A 39 5.79 -20.17 12.33
CA GLN A 39 5.74 -18.94 13.13
C GLN A 39 4.49 -18.08 12.84
N PHE A 40 3.52 -18.62 12.08
CA PHE A 40 2.26 -17.93 11.87
C PHE A 40 1.39 -18.10 13.11
N VAL A 41 0.73 -17.02 13.52
CA VAL A 41 -0.08 -16.97 14.74
C VAL A 41 -1.54 -16.69 14.40
N PRO A 42 -2.49 -17.37 15.08
CA PRO A 42 -3.91 -17.04 14.95
C PRO A 42 -4.16 -15.64 15.52
N VAL A 43 -5.04 -14.89 14.87
CA VAL A 43 -5.44 -13.55 15.32
C VAL A 43 -6.95 -13.36 15.31
N ASN A 44 -7.39 -12.46 16.17
CA ASN A 44 -8.76 -11.94 16.13
C ASN A 44 -8.99 -11.12 14.87
N CYS A 45 -10.27 -10.93 14.51
CA CYS A 45 -10.66 -10.09 13.41
C CYS A 45 -10.08 -8.67 13.56
N PRO A 46 -9.36 -8.14 12.55
CA PRO A 46 -8.72 -6.83 12.65
C PRO A 46 -9.72 -5.66 12.68
N ALA A 47 -10.97 -5.89 12.28
CA ALA A 47 -11.99 -4.84 12.27
C ALA A 47 -12.78 -4.76 13.59
N CYS A 48 -13.24 -5.90 14.13
CA CYS A 48 -14.13 -5.92 15.30
C CYS A 48 -13.55 -6.64 16.53
N GLY A 49 -12.35 -7.20 16.44
CA GLY A 49 -11.68 -7.88 17.56
C GLY A 49 -12.28 -9.23 17.98
N LYS A 50 -13.33 -9.72 17.30
CA LYS A 50 -13.94 -11.04 17.58
C LYS A 50 -13.11 -12.17 16.97
N ASN A 51 -13.20 -13.37 17.56
CA ASN A 51 -12.39 -14.54 17.19
C ASN A 51 -13.19 -15.63 16.44
N LYS A 52 -14.48 -15.44 16.19
CA LYS A 52 -15.31 -16.39 15.44
C LYS A 52 -15.23 -16.08 13.95
N PHE A 53 -14.78 -17.05 13.16
CA PHE A 53 -14.67 -16.96 11.70
C PHE A 53 -14.92 -18.32 11.02
N HIS A 54 -15.14 -18.31 9.71
CA HIS A 54 -15.10 -19.50 8.86
C HIS A 54 -14.09 -19.32 7.72
N GLU A 55 -13.54 -20.42 7.23
CA GLU A 55 -12.65 -20.39 6.07
C GLU A 55 -13.43 -20.04 4.80
N VAL A 56 -12.84 -19.20 3.94
CA VAL A 56 -13.44 -18.80 2.66
C VAL A 56 -12.67 -19.42 1.49
N PHE A 57 -11.35 -19.22 1.47
CA PHE A 57 -10.48 -19.76 0.42
C PHE A 57 -9.02 -19.77 0.86
N ILE A 58 -8.20 -20.49 0.11
CA ILE A 58 -6.74 -20.47 0.19
C ILE A 58 -6.22 -19.81 -1.09
N LYS A 59 -5.39 -18.79 -0.95
CA LYS A 59 -4.73 -18.11 -2.08
C LYS A 59 -3.23 -18.08 -1.84
N LEU A 60 -2.46 -18.61 -2.78
CA LEU A 60 -0.99 -18.65 -2.72
C LEU A 60 -0.46 -19.28 -1.41
N ASN A 61 -1.09 -20.37 -0.97
CA ASN A 61 -0.82 -21.07 0.30
C ASN A 61 -1.06 -20.23 1.59
N VAL A 62 -1.80 -19.13 1.47
CA VAL A 62 -2.29 -18.34 2.61
C VAL A 62 -3.79 -18.57 2.76
N ARG A 63 -4.21 -18.97 3.96
CA ARG A 63 -5.62 -19.18 4.30
C ARG A 63 -6.31 -17.84 4.62
N PHE A 64 -7.44 -17.60 3.98
CA PHE A 64 -8.32 -16.46 4.24
C PHE A 64 -9.60 -16.92 4.92
N VAL A 65 -10.00 -16.19 5.96
CA VAL A 65 -11.19 -16.46 6.76
C VAL A 65 -12.09 -15.23 6.79
N GLU A 66 -13.40 -15.43 6.94
CA GLU A 66 -14.38 -14.36 7.12
C GLU A 66 -14.88 -14.33 8.57
N CYS A 67 -14.86 -13.15 9.19
CA CYS A 67 -15.45 -12.96 10.50
C CYS A 67 -16.96 -13.12 10.46
N TYR A 68 -17.53 -13.96 11.34
CA TYR A 68 -18.98 -14.13 11.44
C TYR A 68 -19.73 -12.86 11.82
N HIS A 69 -19.07 -11.93 12.53
CA HIS A 69 -19.72 -10.74 13.10
C HIS A 69 -19.78 -9.57 12.13
N CYS A 70 -18.63 -9.18 11.55
CA CYS A 70 -18.53 -7.98 10.72
C CYS A 70 -18.20 -8.28 9.25
N LYS A 71 -18.15 -9.57 8.87
CA LYS A 71 -17.92 -10.02 7.48
C LYS A 71 -16.57 -9.60 6.88
N THR A 72 -15.64 -9.15 7.71
CA THR A 72 -14.26 -8.87 7.27
C THR A 72 -13.56 -10.16 6.88
N VAL A 73 -13.03 -10.20 5.66
CA VAL A 73 -12.15 -11.25 5.17
C VAL A 73 -10.70 -10.89 5.48
N TYR A 74 -9.95 -11.81 6.09
CA TYR A 74 -8.56 -11.58 6.48
C TYR A 74 -7.74 -12.87 6.49
N ALA A 75 -6.42 -12.76 6.36
CA ALA A 75 -5.51 -13.89 6.47
C ALA A 75 -5.43 -14.38 7.92
N ASN A 76 -5.59 -15.68 8.14
CA ASN A 76 -5.48 -16.28 9.47
C ASN A 76 -5.10 -17.76 9.40
N PRO A 77 -4.00 -18.23 10.02
CA PRO A 77 -3.05 -17.45 10.81
C PRO A 77 -2.22 -16.50 9.93
N ARG A 78 -1.62 -15.49 10.54
CA ARG A 78 -0.73 -14.50 9.87
C ARG A 78 0.70 -14.63 10.38
N PRO A 79 1.72 -14.18 9.63
CA PRO A 79 3.07 -14.07 10.16
C PRO A 79 3.08 -13.35 11.51
N SER A 80 3.86 -13.86 12.47
CA SER A 80 4.10 -13.15 13.73
C SER A 80 4.64 -11.74 13.47
N PRO A 81 4.46 -10.78 14.38
CA PRO A 81 5.02 -9.44 14.21
C PRO A 81 6.54 -9.45 13.98
N GLY A 82 7.28 -10.37 14.63
CA GLY A 82 8.72 -10.55 14.43
C GLY A 82 9.06 -11.04 13.02
N LEU A 83 8.37 -12.08 12.54
CA LEU A 83 8.58 -12.61 11.19
C LEU A 83 8.20 -11.58 10.12
N LEU A 84 7.10 -10.85 10.32
CA LEU A 84 6.68 -9.79 9.41
C LEU A 84 7.71 -8.65 9.35
N LYS A 85 8.29 -8.26 10.50
CA LYS A 85 9.39 -7.29 10.55
C LYS A 85 10.61 -7.78 9.78
N GLN A 86 10.99 -9.04 9.93
CA GLN A 86 12.10 -9.64 9.17
C GLN A 86 11.82 -9.65 7.66
N HIS A 87 10.59 -9.96 7.26
CA HIS A 87 10.18 -9.87 5.87
C HIS A 87 10.34 -8.43 5.33
N TYR A 88 9.82 -7.41 6.02
CA TYR A 88 9.98 -6.02 5.57
C TYR A 88 11.44 -5.56 5.50
N LEU A 89 12.30 -6.02 6.40
CA LEU A 89 13.73 -5.67 6.39
C LEU A 89 14.50 -6.32 5.24
N ASN A 90 14.11 -7.53 4.84
CA ASN A 90 14.87 -8.35 3.88
C ASN A 90 14.16 -8.58 2.54
N SER A 91 12.96 -8.01 2.35
CA SER A 91 12.15 -8.24 1.16
C SER A 91 12.88 -7.78 -0.09
N LYS A 92 13.14 -8.73 -0.98
CA LYS A 92 13.80 -8.46 -2.26
C LYS A 92 12.88 -7.67 -3.17
N SER A 93 11.59 -7.99 -3.16
CA SER A 93 10.59 -7.28 -3.96
C SER A 93 10.45 -5.82 -3.52
N TYR A 94 10.45 -5.55 -2.21
CA TYR A 94 10.39 -4.19 -1.67
C TYR A 94 11.66 -3.40 -2.02
N LYS A 95 12.83 -4.01 -1.86
CA LYS A 95 14.11 -3.40 -2.27
C LYS A 95 14.09 -3.03 -3.76
N PHE A 96 13.69 -3.97 -4.63
CA PHE A 96 13.61 -3.74 -6.07
C PHE A 96 12.61 -2.63 -6.44
N TRP A 97 11.44 -2.60 -5.77
CA TRP A 97 10.48 -1.52 -5.94
C TRP A 97 11.11 -0.16 -5.63
N CYS A 98 11.83 -0.06 -4.51
CA CYS A 98 12.46 1.17 -4.07
C CYS A 98 13.62 1.62 -4.97
N GLU A 99 14.41 0.69 -5.48
CA GLU A 99 15.60 0.99 -6.28
C GLU A 99 15.29 1.24 -7.77
N HIS A 100 14.21 0.65 -8.31
CA HIS A 100 13.94 0.68 -9.75
C HIS A 100 12.57 1.26 -10.09
N ILE A 101 11.48 0.66 -9.58
CA ILE A 101 10.12 1.00 -10.03
C ILE A 101 9.71 2.39 -9.55
N TYR A 102 9.87 2.68 -8.26
CA TYR A 102 9.44 3.96 -7.72
C TYR A 102 10.20 5.15 -8.32
N PRO A 103 11.54 5.17 -8.36
CA PRO A 103 12.28 6.30 -8.93
C PRO A 103 11.89 6.62 -10.37
N GLN A 104 11.65 5.59 -11.20
CA GLN A 104 11.25 5.78 -12.59
C GLN A 104 9.80 6.27 -12.73
N SER A 105 8.91 5.87 -11.83
CA SER A 105 7.50 6.26 -11.85
C SER A 105 7.19 7.51 -11.02
N GLU A 106 8.12 8.00 -10.21
CA GLU A 106 7.92 9.09 -9.26
C GLU A 106 7.41 10.37 -9.92
N PRO A 107 7.99 10.87 -11.03
CA PRO A 107 7.53 12.12 -11.63
C PRO A 107 6.08 12.02 -12.13
N VAL A 108 5.72 10.88 -12.74
CA VAL A 108 4.36 10.63 -13.23
C VAL A 108 3.40 10.46 -12.05
N ARG A 109 3.77 9.73 -11.00
CA ARG A 109 2.98 9.57 -9.78
C ARG A 109 2.77 10.91 -9.09
N ARG A 110 3.81 11.72 -8.96
CA ARG A 110 3.77 13.07 -8.38
C ARG A 110 2.75 13.92 -9.10
N GLU A 111 2.87 14.01 -10.42
CA GLU A 111 2.01 14.87 -11.25
C GLU A 111 0.57 14.37 -11.32
N LYS A 112 0.37 13.08 -11.62
CA LYS A 112 -0.95 12.54 -11.95
C LYS A 112 -1.71 11.99 -10.74
N ILE A 113 -1.03 11.66 -9.65
CA ILE A 113 -1.63 11.08 -8.44
C ILE A 113 -1.49 12.02 -7.25
N PHE A 114 -0.28 12.30 -6.80
CA PHE A 114 -0.06 12.98 -5.51
C PHE A 114 -0.54 14.41 -5.53
N LYS A 115 -0.20 15.21 -6.55
CA LYS A 115 -0.69 16.58 -6.68
C LYS A 115 -2.21 16.65 -6.70
N LYS A 116 -2.84 15.84 -7.56
CA LYS A 116 -4.31 15.79 -7.67
C LYS A 116 -4.99 15.39 -6.35
N ARG A 117 -4.39 14.46 -5.60
CA ARG A 117 -4.91 14.06 -4.27
C ARG A 117 -4.78 15.19 -3.25
N VAL A 118 -3.64 15.88 -3.22
CA VAL A 118 -3.44 17.05 -2.34
C VAL A 118 -4.47 18.13 -2.66
N ASP A 119 -4.61 18.48 -3.94
CA ASP A 119 -5.53 19.52 -4.38
C ASP A 119 -6.99 19.15 -4.07
N PHE A 120 -7.37 17.87 -4.28
CA PHE A 120 -8.69 17.36 -3.90
C PHE A 120 -8.94 17.47 -2.38
N ILE A 121 -7.98 17.10 -1.55
CA ILE A 121 -8.11 17.19 -0.08
C ILE A 121 -8.29 18.66 0.34
N ILE A 122 -7.49 19.58 -0.21
CA ILE A 122 -7.61 21.02 0.06
C ILE A 122 -8.99 21.53 -0.35
N GLU A 123 -9.49 21.11 -1.52
CA GLU A 123 -10.83 21.46 -1.99
C GLU A 123 -11.91 20.96 -1.00
N GLN A 124 -11.81 19.72 -0.54
CA GLN A 124 -12.76 19.19 0.45
C GLN A 124 -12.66 19.94 1.78
N CYS A 125 -11.45 20.25 2.26
CA CYS A 125 -11.26 21.05 3.46
C CYS A 125 -11.92 22.43 3.34
N LYS A 126 -11.75 23.12 2.20
CA LYS A 126 -12.40 24.41 1.93
C LYS A 126 -13.93 24.26 1.89
N ARG A 127 -14.44 23.26 1.16
CA ARG A 127 -15.87 22.98 1.02
C ARG A 127 -16.56 22.73 2.37
N PHE A 128 -15.93 21.93 3.22
CA PHE A 128 -16.47 21.54 4.52
C PHE A 128 -15.97 22.44 5.67
N LYS A 129 -15.24 23.52 5.37
CA LYS A 129 -14.69 24.47 6.34
C LYS A 129 -13.85 23.80 7.43
N VAL A 130 -13.06 22.80 7.06
CA VAL A 130 -12.10 22.13 7.94
C VAL A 130 -10.96 23.08 8.26
N ASN A 131 -10.62 23.22 9.54
CA ASN A 131 -9.46 24.02 9.97
C ASN A 131 -8.15 23.33 9.54
N PRO A 132 -7.30 23.95 8.72
CA PRO A 132 -6.13 23.28 8.17
C PRO A 132 -4.92 23.43 9.11
N ASP A 133 -5.01 22.85 10.31
CA ASP A 133 -3.89 22.82 11.25
C ASP A 133 -2.85 21.77 10.82
N THR A 134 -3.07 20.50 11.10
CA THR A 134 -2.07 19.45 10.87
C THR A 134 -2.60 18.37 9.94
N ILE A 135 -1.75 17.88 9.05
CA ILE A 135 -2.01 16.71 8.21
C ILE A 135 -1.00 15.60 8.55
N LEU A 136 -1.49 14.36 8.68
CA LEU A 136 -0.69 13.16 8.92
C LEU A 136 -0.95 12.13 7.82
N GLU A 137 0.12 11.63 7.20
CA GLU A 137 0.06 10.50 6.28
C GLU A 137 0.64 9.24 6.95
N ILE A 138 -0.14 8.17 7.02
CA ILE A 138 0.32 6.86 7.53
C ILE A 138 0.76 6.02 6.34
N GLY A 139 1.99 5.51 6.37
CA GLY A 139 2.55 4.73 5.26
C GLY A 139 2.97 5.59 4.07
N SER A 140 3.60 6.74 4.33
CA SER A 140 3.97 7.76 3.34
C SER A 140 5.00 7.31 2.30
N GLY A 141 5.61 6.12 2.46
CA GLY A 141 6.64 5.62 1.56
C GLY A 141 7.80 6.61 1.44
N PHE A 142 7.97 7.20 0.26
CA PHE A 142 8.99 8.21 -0.03
C PHE A 142 8.60 9.64 0.36
N GLY A 143 7.40 9.84 0.91
CA GLY A 143 6.94 11.15 1.39
C GLY A 143 6.51 12.13 0.30
N THR A 144 6.40 11.71 -0.97
CA THR A 144 6.02 12.59 -2.07
C THR A 144 4.69 13.31 -1.81
N PHE A 145 3.68 12.63 -1.23
CA PHE A 145 2.43 13.28 -0.85
C PHE A 145 2.66 14.40 0.17
N CYS A 146 3.38 14.14 1.27
CA CYS A 146 3.73 15.15 2.27
C CYS A 146 4.55 16.33 1.70
N LEU A 147 5.46 16.07 0.77
CA LEU A 147 6.19 17.14 0.09
C LEU A 147 5.23 18.01 -0.73
N GLU A 148 4.30 17.39 -1.44
CA GLU A 148 3.28 18.09 -2.19
C GLU A 148 2.29 18.84 -1.27
N THR A 149 1.94 18.34 -0.07
CA THR A 149 1.12 19.12 0.87
C THR A 149 1.86 20.38 1.35
N GLN A 150 3.18 20.27 1.59
CA GLN A 150 4.02 21.40 1.98
C GLN A 150 4.09 22.49 0.91
N THR A 151 4.22 22.14 -0.38
CA THR A 151 4.30 23.14 -1.45
C THR A 151 3.03 24.00 -1.58
N ARG A 152 1.89 23.53 -1.06
CA ARG A 152 0.60 24.26 -1.10
C ARG A 152 0.46 25.27 0.03
N ASN A 153 1.25 25.16 1.09
CA ASN A 153 1.16 25.99 2.29
C ASN A 153 -0.29 26.13 2.82
N PHE A 154 -1.08 25.06 2.70
CA PHE A 154 -2.47 25.06 3.16
C PHE A 154 -2.59 24.61 4.62
N PHE A 155 -1.84 23.57 4.99
CA PHE A 155 -1.76 23.09 6.37
C PHE A 155 -0.60 23.78 7.09
N LYS A 156 -0.69 23.90 8.42
CA LYS A 156 0.43 24.33 9.26
C LYS A 156 1.47 23.21 9.34
N HIS A 157 2.73 23.59 9.40
CA HIS A 157 3.88 22.69 9.49
C HIS A 157 4.76 23.06 10.67
#